data_AF-A0AAD8JM13-F1
#
_entry.id   AF-A0AAD8JM13-F1
#
_cell.length_a   1.000
_cell.length_b   1.000
_cell.length_c   1.000
_cell.angle_alpha   90.00
_cell.angle_beta   90.00
_cell.angle_gamma   90.00
#
_symmetry.space_group_name_H-M   'P 1'
#
loop_
_entity.id
_entity.type
_entity.pdbx_description
1 polymer ?
#
loop_
_entity_poly.entity_id
_entity_poly.type
_entity_poly.pdbx_seq_one_letter_code
_entity_poly.pdbx_strand_id
1 'polypeptide(L)'
;MEYSDVEGEIISDDSGSSLTEDSYSDDEEYHYDTVCAICDNGGELTCCEGKCCRLFHATPYSEGADESNCESLCLNPKVMEDLQPFKCENCEYSLHQCFVCAELGSSGKSSITKVFRCSSETCLHYYHPECVAKLLHQNDNTEQQTLKEKIAAWEPFICPAHKCAVCNQTENENVEDLQFAICRRCPNSYHRKCLPREIVFDHETDDYDAEIRAWNRLMTKSRALIYCLEHEIDPLLATPSRPVIARNVLNRMREQIQRKSQTYDPSLPVFILLRLGF
;
A
#
# COMPACT_ATOMS: atom_id res chain seq x y z
N MET A 1 -63.03 -21.78 24.50
CA MET A 1 -63.47 -21.18 25.77
C MET A 1 -62.30 -20.39 26.31
N GLU A 2 -62.28 -19.07 26.35
CA GLU A 2 -63.01 -17.95 25.70
C GLU A 2 -62.01 -16.73 25.82
N TYR A 3 -61.99 -15.66 25.00
CA TYR A 3 -62.90 -14.48 24.99
C TYR A 3 -63.30 -13.98 26.42
N SER A 4 -63.48 -12.70 26.76
CA SER A 4 -63.45 -11.39 26.06
C SER A 4 -63.41 -10.26 27.14
N ASP A 5 -63.37 -8.94 26.93
CA ASP A 5 -62.69 -7.93 26.05
C ASP A 5 -62.99 -6.53 26.75
N VAL A 6 -62.69 -5.29 26.35
CA VAL A 6 -62.10 -4.61 25.16
C VAL A 6 -61.60 -3.17 25.54
N GLU A 7 -60.62 -2.61 24.82
CA GLU A 7 -60.27 -1.16 24.62
C GLU A 7 -59.91 -0.17 25.77
N GLY A 8 -59.28 0.96 25.36
CA GLY A 8 -58.86 2.08 26.22
C GLY A 8 -58.02 3.16 25.53
N GLU A 9 -58.41 3.64 24.34
CA GLU A 9 -57.65 4.60 23.52
C GLU A 9 -57.93 6.07 23.87
N ILE A 10 -56.90 6.87 24.18
CA ILE A 10 -56.92 8.34 24.18
C ILE A 10 -55.58 8.87 23.64
N ILE A 11 -55.65 9.79 22.69
CA ILE A 11 -54.49 10.45 22.04
C ILE A 11 -54.22 11.81 22.69
N SER A 12 -52.95 12.16 22.86
CA SER A 12 -52.50 13.56 22.97
C SER A 12 -51.07 13.71 22.48
N ASP A 13 -50.86 14.45 21.39
CA ASP A 13 -49.53 14.79 20.88
C ASP A 13 -48.81 15.79 21.80
N ASP A 14 -47.50 15.61 21.99
CA ASP A 14 -46.57 16.75 22.12
C ASP A 14 -45.21 16.41 21.46
N SER A 15 -44.57 17.44 20.92
CA SER A 15 -43.56 17.38 19.87
C SER A 15 -42.12 17.26 20.39
N GLY A 16 -41.78 16.08 20.90
CA GLY A 16 -40.40 15.70 21.24
C GLY A 16 -39.54 15.36 20.02
N SER A 17 -39.11 16.35 19.23
CA SER A 17 -38.23 16.16 18.06
C SER A 17 -36.79 15.80 18.46
N SER A 18 -36.58 14.60 19.00
CA SER A 18 -35.25 13.98 19.03
C SER A 18 -34.88 13.61 17.60
N LEU A 19 -34.02 14.41 16.98
CA LEU A 19 -33.37 14.03 15.74
C LEU A 19 -32.66 12.69 15.99
N THR A 20 -33.06 11.64 15.27
CA THR A 20 -32.17 10.50 15.09
C THR A 20 -31.02 11.01 14.26
N GLU A 21 -29.84 11.14 14.87
CA GLU A 21 -28.62 11.39 14.11
C GLU A 21 -28.45 10.21 13.14
N ASP A 22 -28.66 10.47 11.85
CA ASP A 22 -28.56 9.45 10.81
C ASP A 22 -27.12 8.94 10.82
N SER A 23 -26.94 7.77 11.43
CA SER A 23 -25.63 7.12 11.50
C SER A 23 -25.27 6.63 10.11
N TYR A 24 -24.63 7.49 9.33
CA TYR A 24 -23.93 7.15 8.11
C TYR A 24 -22.72 6.25 8.45
N SER A 25 -23.03 5.01 8.86
CA SER A 25 -22.08 3.89 8.86
C SER A 25 -21.82 3.53 7.41
N ASP A 26 -21.01 4.35 6.76
CA ASP A 26 -20.49 4.15 5.41
C ASP A 26 -19.41 3.04 5.45
N ASP A 27 -19.81 1.87 5.92
CA ASP A 27 -19.02 0.65 6.06
C ASP A 27 -18.77 0.00 4.68
N GLU A 28 -18.47 0.80 3.66
CA GLU A 28 -17.79 0.32 2.45
C GLU A 28 -16.37 -0.10 2.84
N GLU A 29 -16.23 -1.33 3.35
CA GLU A 29 -14.98 -1.91 3.85
C GLU A 29 -13.87 -1.85 2.79
N TYR A 30 -13.06 -0.77 2.80
CA TYR A 30 -12.08 -0.50 1.76
C TYR A 30 -11.19 -1.72 1.47
N HIS A 31 -11.34 -2.28 0.27
CA HIS A 31 -10.64 -3.49 -0.19
C HIS A 31 -9.13 -3.27 -0.49
N TYR A 32 -8.54 -2.20 0.03
CA TYR A 32 -7.16 -1.74 -0.21
C TYR A 32 -6.44 -1.39 1.10
N ASP A 33 -5.11 -1.31 1.07
CA ASP A 33 -4.33 -0.73 2.19
C ASP A 33 -4.76 0.73 2.42
N THR A 34 -4.93 1.19 3.66
CA THR A 34 -5.33 2.59 3.96
C THR A 34 -4.14 3.55 4.03
N VAL A 35 -2.98 3.16 3.51
CA VAL A 35 -1.70 3.86 3.69
C VAL A 35 -0.92 4.06 2.39
N CYS A 36 -0.20 5.16 2.29
CA CYS A 36 0.65 5.50 1.16
C CYS A 36 1.75 4.45 0.92
N ALA A 37 1.87 3.95 -0.30
CA ALA A 37 2.88 2.95 -0.64
C ALA A 37 4.33 3.49 -0.70
N ILE A 38 4.54 4.78 -0.39
CA ILE A 38 5.87 5.40 -0.21
C ILE A 38 6.24 5.39 1.28
N CYS A 39 5.58 6.21 2.10
CA CYS A 39 5.90 6.42 3.52
C CYS A 39 5.13 5.52 4.52
N ASP A 40 4.09 4.81 4.09
CA ASP A 40 3.12 4.08 4.93
C ASP A 40 2.29 4.95 5.92
N ASN A 41 2.23 6.28 5.77
CA ASN A 41 1.23 7.13 6.46
C ASN A 41 -0.13 7.18 5.72
N GLY A 42 -1.21 7.53 6.43
CA GLY A 42 -2.56 7.76 5.90
C GLY A 42 -2.77 9.17 5.31
N GLY A 43 -4.01 9.66 5.32
CA GLY A 43 -4.40 11.00 4.85
C GLY A 43 -4.97 11.02 3.43
N GLU A 44 -4.69 12.08 2.65
CA GLU A 44 -5.23 12.24 1.29
C GLU A 44 -4.47 11.35 0.30
N LEU A 45 -5.10 10.26 -0.13
CA LEU A 45 -4.49 9.21 -0.93
C LEU A 45 -5.20 8.96 -2.26
N THR A 46 -4.44 8.97 -3.36
CA THR A 46 -4.90 8.58 -4.70
C THR A 46 -4.59 7.10 -4.97
N CYS A 47 -5.59 6.33 -5.41
CA CYS A 47 -5.42 4.93 -5.81
C CYS A 47 -4.93 4.81 -7.26
N CYS A 48 -3.96 3.93 -7.50
CA CYS A 48 -3.55 3.54 -8.85
C CYS A 48 -4.43 2.40 -9.39
N GLU A 49 -5.24 2.67 -10.42
CA GLU A 49 -6.12 1.67 -11.09
C GLU A 49 -5.36 0.61 -11.91
N GLY A 50 -4.03 0.71 -11.98
CA GLY A 50 -3.19 -0.39 -12.44
C GLY A 50 -3.15 -1.58 -11.47
N LYS A 51 -2.65 -2.73 -11.95
CA LYS A 51 -2.65 -4.04 -11.25
C LYS A 51 -2.00 -4.11 -9.85
N CYS A 52 -1.38 -3.03 -9.36
CA CYS A 52 -0.86 -2.95 -8.00
C CYS A 52 -1.85 -2.42 -6.97
N CYS A 53 -2.93 -1.72 -7.38
CA CYS A 53 -3.93 -1.05 -6.54
C CYS A 53 -3.36 -0.36 -5.28
N ARG A 54 -2.18 0.25 -5.44
CA ARG A 54 -1.48 0.97 -4.36
C ARG A 54 -2.05 2.38 -4.22
N LEU A 55 -2.24 2.79 -2.96
CA LEU A 55 -2.49 4.18 -2.59
C LEU A 55 -1.19 4.98 -2.54
N PHE A 56 -1.29 6.29 -2.83
CA PHE A 56 -0.17 7.22 -2.76
C PHE A 56 -0.64 8.64 -2.41
N HIS A 57 0.15 9.39 -1.64
CA HIS A 57 0.03 10.85 -1.61
C HIS A 57 0.32 11.40 -3.01
N ALA A 58 -0.61 12.17 -3.56
CA ALA A 58 -0.48 12.68 -4.92
C ALA A 58 0.55 13.83 -5.02
N THR A 59 0.58 14.69 -4.00
CA THR A 59 1.49 15.83 -3.89
C THR A 59 2.20 15.85 -2.52
N PRO A 60 3.29 16.61 -2.34
CA PRO A 60 3.89 16.84 -1.02
C PRO A 60 3.05 17.72 -0.08
N TYR A 61 1.88 18.19 -0.53
CA TYR A 61 0.94 19.03 0.24
C TYR A 61 -0.41 18.32 0.48
N SER A 62 -0.50 17.04 0.09
CA SER A 62 -1.63 16.17 0.41
C SER A 62 -1.62 15.86 1.91
N GLU A 63 -2.79 15.77 2.54
CA GLU A 63 -2.91 15.49 3.99
C GLU A 63 -2.13 14.22 4.37
N GLY A 64 -1.33 14.30 5.44
CA GLY A 64 -0.46 13.22 5.92
C GLY A 64 0.85 13.04 5.13
N ALA A 65 1.02 13.71 3.98
CA ALA A 65 2.27 13.70 3.21
C ALA A 65 3.36 14.56 3.90
N ASP A 66 2.95 15.70 4.45
CA ASP A 66 3.80 16.64 5.16
C ASP A 66 4.24 16.10 6.53
N GLU A 67 3.30 15.55 7.31
CA GLU A 67 3.57 14.85 8.58
C GLU A 67 4.66 13.77 8.44
N SER A 68 4.64 13.04 7.33
CA SER A 68 5.52 11.90 7.05
C SER A 68 6.72 12.22 6.17
N ASN A 69 6.94 13.50 5.83
CA ASN A 69 7.99 13.96 4.89
C ASN A 69 8.02 13.17 3.56
N CYS A 70 6.84 12.81 3.05
CA CYS A 70 6.66 11.95 1.90
C CYS A 70 7.18 12.62 0.60
N GLU A 71 7.98 11.90 -0.18
CA GLU A 71 8.36 12.35 -1.54
C GLU A 71 7.14 12.48 -2.47
N SER A 72 6.05 11.78 -2.14
CA SER A 72 4.79 11.71 -2.88
C SER A 72 4.98 11.30 -4.35
N LEU A 73 3.91 11.35 -5.15
CA LEU A 73 4.02 11.20 -6.60
C LEU A 73 4.42 12.50 -7.33
N CYS A 74 4.46 13.63 -6.61
CA CYS A 74 4.73 14.97 -7.15
C CYS A 74 3.88 15.30 -8.40
N LEU A 75 2.60 14.90 -8.40
CA LEU A 75 1.67 15.22 -9.48
C LEU A 75 1.34 16.72 -9.49
N ASN A 76 1.01 17.24 -10.67
CA ASN A 76 0.46 18.58 -10.81
C ASN A 76 -1.07 18.50 -10.58
N PRO A 77 -1.68 19.33 -9.72
CA PRO A 77 -3.13 19.26 -9.45
C PRO A 77 -4.00 19.29 -10.71
N LYS A 78 -3.67 20.11 -11.71
CA LYS A 78 -4.40 20.15 -13.00
C LYS A 78 -4.32 18.83 -13.77
N VAL A 79 -3.20 18.13 -13.62
CA VAL A 79 -2.99 16.82 -14.23
C VAL A 79 -3.76 15.74 -13.45
N MET A 80 -4.12 15.94 -12.18
CA MET A 80 -5.03 15.03 -11.45
C MET A 80 -6.49 15.20 -11.89
N GLU A 81 -6.92 16.42 -12.20
CA GLU A 81 -8.25 16.70 -12.78
C GLU A 81 -8.40 16.01 -14.16
N ASP A 82 -7.36 16.06 -15.00
CA ASP A 82 -7.37 15.52 -16.37
C ASP A 82 -7.05 14.01 -16.49
N LEU A 83 -6.39 13.36 -15.50
CA LEU A 83 -5.85 11.99 -15.63
C LEU A 83 -6.77 10.84 -15.19
N GLN A 84 -8.00 11.07 -14.74
CA GLN A 84 -8.86 9.96 -14.31
C GLN A 84 -9.18 9.02 -15.48
N PRO A 85 -8.81 7.71 -15.43
CA PRO A 85 -8.31 6.93 -14.28
C PRO A 85 -6.79 7.01 -14.03
N PHE A 86 -6.36 7.39 -12.81
CA PHE A 86 -4.94 7.48 -12.47
C PHE A 86 -4.22 6.12 -12.45
N LYS A 87 -2.99 6.10 -12.97
CA LYS A 87 -2.13 4.92 -13.04
C LYS A 87 -0.67 5.29 -12.76
N CYS A 88 -0.03 4.62 -11.79
CA CYS A 88 1.38 4.87 -11.48
C CYS A 88 2.31 4.29 -12.56
N GLU A 89 3.48 4.91 -12.78
CA GLU A 89 4.41 4.52 -13.86
C GLU A 89 4.83 3.03 -13.79
N ASN A 90 4.94 2.47 -12.59
CA ASN A 90 5.23 1.06 -12.39
C ASN A 90 4.15 0.14 -13.01
N CYS A 91 2.88 0.56 -12.94
CA CYS A 91 1.77 -0.09 -13.63
C CYS A 91 1.68 0.28 -15.13
N GLU A 92 2.10 1.47 -15.54
CA GLU A 92 2.15 1.85 -16.97
C GLU A 92 3.17 1.00 -17.73
N TYR A 93 4.43 1.01 -17.29
CA TYR A 93 5.54 0.27 -17.90
C TYR A 93 5.56 -1.22 -17.52
N SER A 94 4.61 -1.69 -16.69
CA SER A 94 4.58 -3.07 -16.16
C SER A 94 5.89 -3.48 -15.50
N LEU A 95 6.42 -2.62 -14.64
CA LEU A 95 7.63 -2.82 -13.83
C LEU A 95 7.24 -2.81 -12.35
N HIS A 96 7.24 -3.98 -11.72
CA HIS A 96 6.82 -4.13 -10.32
C HIS A 96 7.98 -4.62 -9.46
N GLN A 97 7.98 -4.23 -8.18
CA GLN A 97 9.01 -4.63 -7.24
C GLN A 97 8.72 -6.03 -6.68
N CYS A 98 9.75 -6.86 -6.55
CA CYS A 98 9.63 -8.09 -5.76
C CYS A 98 9.53 -7.74 -4.27
N PHE A 99 8.52 -8.25 -3.57
CA PHE A 99 8.31 -7.98 -2.13
C PHE A 99 9.32 -8.68 -1.19
N VAL A 100 10.36 -9.32 -1.74
CA VAL A 100 11.44 -9.97 -0.98
C VAL A 100 12.75 -9.18 -1.09
N CYS A 101 13.16 -8.81 -2.31
CA CYS A 101 14.42 -8.09 -2.56
C CYS A 101 14.24 -6.62 -2.96
N ALA A 102 13.01 -6.11 -3.04
CA ALA A 102 12.60 -4.78 -3.53
C ALA A 102 13.02 -4.42 -4.98
N GLU A 103 13.85 -5.21 -5.64
CA GLU A 103 14.26 -4.99 -7.03
C GLU A 103 13.06 -4.99 -8.01
N LEU A 104 13.13 -4.13 -9.03
CA LEU A 104 12.15 -4.08 -10.12
C LEU A 104 12.35 -5.24 -11.12
N GLY A 105 11.25 -5.91 -11.45
CA GLY A 105 11.16 -6.82 -12.58
C GLY A 105 10.03 -6.45 -13.54
N SER A 106 10.14 -6.90 -14.79
CA SER A 106 9.01 -6.86 -15.74
C SER A 106 7.91 -7.80 -15.26
N SER A 107 6.67 -7.32 -15.29
CA SER A 107 5.43 -8.07 -15.02
C SER A 107 4.51 -8.15 -16.24
N GLY A 108 4.92 -7.60 -17.39
CA GLY A 108 4.13 -7.63 -18.63
C GLY A 108 4.19 -9.02 -19.25
N LYS A 109 3.04 -9.57 -19.67
CA LYS A 109 2.91 -10.98 -20.13
C LYS A 109 3.73 -11.22 -21.41
N SER A 110 4.95 -11.74 -21.24
CA SER A 110 5.97 -11.84 -22.27
C SER A 110 7.05 -12.85 -21.88
N SER A 111 8.01 -13.12 -22.78
CA SER A 111 9.19 -13.94 -22.47
C SER A 111 10.23 -13.24 -21.58
N ILE A 112 10.08 -11.93 -21.32
CA ILE A 112 11.00 -11.14 -20.47
C ILE A 112 10.45 -10.87 -19.07
N THR A 113 9.35 -11.53 -18.68
CA THR A 113 8.76 -11.40 -17.34
C THR A 113 9.73 -11.90 -16.28
N LYS A 114 9.95 -11.09 -15.24
CA LYS A 114 10.80 -11.39 -14.09
C LYS A 114 10.01 -11.55 -12.81
N VAL A 115 8.94 -10.77 -12.62
CA VAL A 115 8.09 -10.82 -11.42
C VAL A 115 6.64 -11.17 -11.73
N PHE A 116 6.06 -11.99 -10.85
CA PHE A 116 4.72 -12.54 -10.98
C PHE A 116 3.90 -12.15 -9.75
N ARG A 117 2.61 -11.82 -9.93
CA ARG A 117 1.71 -11.44 -8.81
C ARG A 117 1.25 -12.70 -8.07
N CYS A 118 1.15 -12.63 -6.75
CA CYS A 118 0.48 -13.65 -5.94
C CYS A 118 -0.96 -13.88 -6.48
N SER A 119 -1.40 -15.13 -6.51
CA SER A 119 -2.72 -15.51 -7.04
C SER A 119 -3.87 -15.31 -6.06
N SER A 120 -3.61 -14.91 -4.81
CA SER A 120 -4.63 -14.37 -3.92
C SER A 120 -5.03 -12.96 -4.39
N GLU A 121 -6.33 -12.75 -4.62
CA GLU A 121 -6.86 -11.59 -5.32
C GLU A 121 -6.48 -10.27 -4.63
N THR A 122 -6.70 -10.18 -3.31
CA THR A 122 -6.38 -9.01 -2.47
C THR A 122 -4.91 -8.90 -2.05
N CYS A 123 -4.04 -9.85 -2.45
CA CYS A 123 -2.64 -9.82 -2.05
C CYS A 123 -1.84 -8.70 -2.75
N LEU A 124 -2.09 -8.48 -4.05
CA LEU A 124 -1.45 -7.47 -4.92
C LEU A 124 0.09 -7.53 -5.06
N HIS A 125 0.81 -8.24 -4.19
CA HIS A 125 2.27 -8.30 -4.15
C HIS A 125 2.87 -9.13 -5.29
N TYR A 126 4.05 -8.68 -5.75
CA TYR A 126 4.81 -9.27 -6.84
C TYR A 126 6.09 -9.95 -6.34
N TYR A 127 6.54 -11.00 -7.03
CA TYR A 127 7.64 -11.86 -6.61
C TYR A 127 8.51 -12.30 -7.78
N HIS A 128 9.83 -12.26 -7.61
CA HIS A 128 10.76 -13.06 -8.42
C HIS A 128 10.56 -14.55 -8.06
N PRO A 129 10.47 -15.48 -9.04
CA PRO A 129 10.28 -16.91 -8.76
C PRO A 129 11.34 -17.48 -7.82
N GLU A 130 12.61 -17.09 -8.03
CA GLU A 130 13.76 -17.45 -7.19
C GLU A 130 13.58 -17.04 -5.72
N CYS A 131 13.08 -15.83 -5.47
CA CYS A 131 12.92 -15.29 -4.12
C CYS A 131 11.77 -15.96 -3.36
N VAL A 132 10.62 -16.18 -4.02
CA VAL A 132 9.47 -16.82 -3.35
C VAL A 132 9.68 -18.32 -3.14
N ALA A 133 10.37 -18.99 -4.08
CA ALA A 133 10.75 -20.39 -3.93
C ALA A 133 11.63 -20.61 -2.69
N LYS A 134 12.68 -19.79 -2.52
CA LYS A 134 13.57 -19.86 -1.36
C LYS A 134 12.86 -19.67 -0.02
N LEU A 135 11.84 -18.82 0.04
CA LEU A 135 11.05 -18.61 1.27
C LEU A 135 10.10 -19.78 1.57
N LEU A 136 9.46 -20.36 0.55
CA LEU A 136 8.46 -21.43 0.73
C LEU A 136 9.08 -22.83 0.91
N HIS A 137 10.23 -23.09 0.29
CA HIS A 137 10.86 -24.42 0.23
C HIS A 137 12.30 -24.38 0.76
N GLN A 138 12.45 -23.88 1.99
CA GLN A 138 13.74 -23.73 2.64
C GLN A 138 14.50 -25.07 2.69
N ASN A 139 15.71 -25.08 2.13
CA ASN A 139 16.61 -26.23 1.99
C ASN A 139 16.17 -27.34 1.00
N ASP A 140 14.99 -27.27 0.38
CA ASP A 140 14.60 -28.19 -0.71
C ASP A 140 14.83 -27.54 -2.09
N ASN A 141 15.98 -27.87 -2.69
CA ASN A 141 16.35 -27.36 -4.02
C ASN A 141 15.47 -27.91 -5.15
N THR A 142 14.82 -29.06 -4.97
CA THR A 142 14.01 -29.73 -6.00
C THR A 142 12.62 -29.10 -6.08
N GLU A 143 11.98 -28.88 -4.94
CA GLU A 143 10.72 -28.14 -4.86
C GLU A 143 10.93 -26.66 -5.20
N GLN A 144 12.05 -26.04 -4.78
CA GLN A 144 12.39 -24.67 -5.21
C GLN A 144 12.43 -24.56 -6.75
N GLN A 145 13.13 -25.48 -7.42
CA GLN A 145 13.25 -25.45 -8.88
C GLN A 145 11.91 -25.74 -9.57
N THR A 146 11.14 -26.69 -9.04
CA THR A 146 9.80 -27.03 -9.54
C THR A 146 8.84 -25.84 -9.44
N LEU A 147 8.83 -25.13 -8.31
CA LEU A 147 7.99 -23.94 -8.14
C LEU A 147 8.44 -22.79 -9.06
N LYS A 148 9.75 -22.60 -9.25
CA LYS A 148 10.29 -21.61 -10.21
C LYS A 148 9.80 -21.85 -11.64
N GLU A 149 9.83 -23.10 -12.08
CA GLU A 149 9.39 -23.52 -13.43
C GLU A 149 7.88 -23.31 -13.61
N LYS A 150 7.07 -23.71 -12.61
CA LYS A 150 5.62 -23.48 -12.59
C LYS A 150 5.26 -21.98 -12.69
N ILE A 151 5.87 -21.13 -11.86
CA ILE A 151 5.62 -19.69 -11.89
C ILE A 151 6.04 -19.10 -13.25
N ALA A 152 7.19 -19.52 -13.81
CA ALA A 152 7.63 -19.09 -15.13
C ALA A 152 6.68 -19.55 -16.26
N ALA A 153 6.01 -20.70 -16.10
CA ALA A 153 4.96 -21.20 -16.97
C ALA A 153 3.59 -20.51 -16.77
N TRP A 154 3.51 -19.50 -15.88
CA TRP A 154 2.28 -18.79 -15.47
C TRP A 154 1.27 -19.64 -14.68
N GLU A 155 1.69 -20.72 -14.04
CA GLU A 155 0.86 -21.40 -13.03
C GLU A 155 0.64 -20.50 -11.80
N PRO A 156 -0.54 -20.58 -11.15
CA PRO A 156 -0.84 -19.79 -9.97
C PRO A 156 0.00 -20.23 -8.75
N PHE A 157 0.37 -19.27 -7.91
CA PHE A 157 1.06 -19.51 -6.63
C PHE A 157 0.55 -18.57 -5.54
N ILE A 158 0.59 -19.05 -4.29
CA ILE A 158 0.26 -18.26 -3.10
C ILE A 158 1.56 -17.92 -2.38
N CYS A 159 1.74 -16.65 -2.01
CA CYS A 159 2.97 -16.17 -1.38
C CYS A 159 3.01 -16.43 0.15
N PRO A 160 4.19 -16.35 0.79
CA PRO A 160 4.35 -16.63 2.23
C PRO A 160 3.43 -15.81 3.14
N ALA A 161 3.10 -14.56 2.79
CA ALA A 161 2.31 -13.65 3.62
C ALA A 161 0.88 -14.14 3.95
N HIS A 162 0.40 -15.21 3.30
CA HIS A 162 -0.88 -15.85 3.63
C HIS A 162 -0.78 -16.94 4.71
N LYS A 163 0.38 -17.09 5.36
CA LYS A 163 0.60 -18.02 6.47
C LYS A 163 1.39 -17.34 7.59
N CYS A 164 1.01 -17.59 8.84
CA CYS A 164 1.77 -17.11 9.98
C CYS A 164 3.18 -17.70 9.99
N ALA A 165 4.20 -16.85 10.06
CA ALA A 165 5.62 -17.23 10.07
C ALA A 165 6.03 -18.14 11.24
N VAL A 166 5.25 -18.16 12.32
CA VAL A 166 5.52 -18.97 13.53
C VAL A 166 4.83 -20.33 13.50
N CYS A 167 3.55 -20.40 13.11
CA CYS A 167 2.74 -21.64 13.19
C CYS A 167 2.40 -22.28 11.83
N ASN A 168 2.74 -21.62 10.72
CA ASN A 168 2.51 -22.04 9.33
C ASN A 168 1.03 -22.30 8.97
N GLN A 169 0.08 -21.84 9.79
CA GLN A 169 -1.36 -21.89 9.50
C GLN A 169 -1.82 -20.60 8.81
N THR A 170 -2.93 -20.68 8.07
CA THR A 170 -3.60 -19.54 7.45
C THR A 170 -4.33 -18.67 8.48
N GLU A 171 -4.79 -17.50 8.04
CA GLU A 171 -5.66 -16.62 8.81
C GLU A 171 -7.02 -17.25 9.14
N ASN A 172 -7.67 -16.77 10.20
CA ASN A 172 -9.12 -16.81 10.34
C ASN A 172 -9.61 -15.42 10.72
N GLU A 173 -10.14 -14.69 9.74
CA GLU A 173 -10.61 -13.30 9.88
C GLU A 173 -11.74 -13.11 10.91
N ASN A 174 -12.45 -14.18 11.27
CA ASN A 174 -13.57 -14.13 12.24
C ASN A 174 -13.13 -14.35 13.70
N VAL A 175 -11.82 -14.50 13.96
CA VAL A 175 -11.26 -14.70 15.31
C VAL A 175 -10.08 -13.75 15.46
N GLU A 176 -10.21 -12.73 16.31
CA GLU A 176 -9.22 -11.64 16.48
C GLU A 176 -7.79 -12.14 16.73
N ASP A 177 -7.69 -13.20 17.55
CA ASP A 177 -6.49 -13.97 17.91
C ASP A 177 -5.78 -14.61 16.69
N LEU A 178 -6.52 -14.82 15.60
CA LEU A 178 -6.15 -15.49 14.33
C LEU A 178 -6.31 -14.59 13.10
N GLN A 179 -6.63 -13.31 13.26
CA GLN A 179 -6.42 -12.29 12.23
C GLN A 179 -4.92 -12.02 12.08
N PHE A 180 -4.48 -11.60 10.90
CA PHE A 180 -3.06 -11.33 10.65
C PHE A 180 -2.63 -9.91 11.00
N ALA A 181 -1.43 -9.85 11.55
CA ALA A 181 -0.52 -8.71 11.55
C ALA A 181 0.50 -8.91 10.41
N ILE A 182 0.54 -8.01 9.43
CA ILE A 182 1.31 -8.17 8.18
C ILE A 182 2.42 -7.12 8.08
N CYS A 183 3.65 -7.56 7.81
CA CYS A 183 4.75 -6.62 7.66
C CYS A 183 4.69 -5.81 6.36
N ARG A 184 4.98 -4.51 6.41
CA ARG A 184 5.06 -3.63 5.21
C ARG A 184 6.38 -3.72 4.43
N ARG A 185 7.36 -4.48 4.93
CA ARG A 185 8.74 -4.53 4.40
C ARG A 185 9.14 -5.90 3.83
N CYS A 186 8.55 -6.99 4.32
CA CYS A 186 8.78 -8.35 3.82
C CYS A 186 7.49 -9.21 3.91
N PRO A 187 7.47 -10.43 3.33
CA PRO A 187 6.31 -11.31 3.35
C PRO A 187 5.98 -11.97 4.70
N ASN A 188 6.56 -11.53 5.82
CA ASN A 188 6.23 -12.09 7.14
C ASN A 188 4.87 -11.58 7.61
N SER A 189 3.97 -12.50 7.93
CA SER A 189 2.75 -12.23 8.68
C SER A 189 2.68 -13.12 9.93
N TYR A 190 1.91 -12.67 10.92
CA TYR A 190 1.74 -13.35 12.21
C TYR A 190 0.25 -13.33 12.55
N HIS A 191 -0.29 -14.39 13.15
CA HIS A 191 -1.52 -14.23 13.93
C HIS A 191 -1.26 -13.28 15.10
N ARG A 192 -2.25 -12.47 15.55
CA ARG A 192 -2.04 -11.58 16.71
C ARG A 192 -1.44 -12.34 17.91
N LYS A 193 -1.97 -13.52 18.25
CA LYS A 193 -1.46 -14.37 19.34
C LYS A 193 -0.07 -15.01 19.10
N CYS A 194 0.46 -14.88 17.89
CA CYS A 194 1.77 -15.39 17.48
C CYS A 194 2.75 -14.26 17.15
N LEU A 195 2.39 -13.01 17.39
CA LEU A 195 3.27 -11.85 17.24
C LEU A 195 4.37 -11.89 18.31
N PRO A 196 5.64 -11.57 17.98
CA PRO A 196 6.69 -11.33 18.97
C PRO A 196 6.28 -10.21 19.95
N ARG A 197 6.60 -10.37 21.24
CA ARG A 197 6.20 -9.42 22.30
C ARG A 197 6.96 -8.09 22.24
N GLU A 198 8.04 -8.08 21.48
CA GLU A 198 8.89 -6.95 21.17
C GLU A 198 8.29 -6.06 20.06
N ILE A 199 7.18 -6.47 19.44
CA ILE A 199 6.40 -5.66 18.51
C ILE A 199 5.20 -5.10 19.27
N VAL A 200 5.37 -3.90 19.83
CA VAL A 200 4.34 -3.17 20.60
C VAL A 200 3.44 -2.38 19.65
N PHE A 201 2.14 -2.34 19.95
CA PHE A 201 1.17 -1.51 19.24
C PHE A 201 1.14 -0.06 19.73
N ASP A 202 0.78 0.84 18.81
CA ASP A 202 0.52 2.27 19.01
C ASP A 202 -0.31 2.65 20.24
N HIS A 203 -1.28 1.82 20.64
CA HIS A 203 -2.21 2.04 21.75
C HIS A 203 -1.88 1.24 23.01
N GLU A 204 -0.76 0.50 23.04
CA GLU A 204 -0.34 -0.31 24.20
C GLU A 204 0.60 0.44 25.16
N THR A 205 1.06 1.65 24.81
CA THR A 205 2.01 2.42 25.62
C THR A 205 1.86 3.93 25.42
N ASP A 206 1.90 4.69 26.53
CA ASP A 206 2.02 6.16 26.54
C ASP A 206 3.48 6.65 26.51
N ASP A 207 4.45 5.73 26.46
CA ASP A 207 5.88 6.04 26.44
C ASP A 207 6.33 6.53 25.06
N TYR A 208 6.63 7.83 24.97
CA TYR A 208 7.12 8.48 23.74
C TYR A 208 8.49 7.99 23.25
N ASP A 209 9.28 7.33 24.11
CA ASP A 209 10.56 6.72 23.72
C ASP A 209 10.39 5.25 23.25
N ALA A 210 9.17 4.70 23.25
CA ALA A 210 8.90 3.34 22.80
C ALA A 210 8.92 3.19 21.27
N GLU A 211 9.63 2.18 20.77
CA GLU A 211 9.68 1.84 19.35
C GLU A 211 8.37 1.15 18.92
N ILE A 212 7.37 1.95 18.54
CA ILE A 212 6.08 1.45 18.01
C ILE A 212 6.31 0.72 16.69
N ARG A 213 5.80 -0.51 16.60
CA ARG A 213 5.99 -1.38 15.43
C ARG A 213 4.71 -2.02 14.92
N ALA A 214 3.55 -1.70 15.51
CA ALA A 214 2.25 -2.21 15.08
C ALA A 214 1.12 -1.18 15.20
N TRP A 215 0.18 -1.23 14.25
CA TRP A 215 -1.01 -0.39 14.19
C TRP A 215 -2.21 -1.25 13.78
N ASN A 216 -3.33 -1.12 14.47
CA ASN A 216 -4.53 -1.89 14.17
C ASN A 216 -5.33 -1.30 12.99
N ARG A 217 -5.97 -2.18 12.21
CA ARG A 217 -6.94 -1.86 11.13
C ARG A 217 -6.45 -1.02 9.93
N LEU A 218 -5.15 -0.69 9.83
CA LEU A 218 -4.56 -0.01 8.66
C LEU A 218 -4.38 -0.90 7.41
N MET A 219 -4.89 -2.13 7.45
CA MET A 219 -4.80 -3.13 6.38
C MET A 219 -6.16 -3.81 6.17
N THR A 220 -6.45 -4.19 4.92
CA THR A 220 -7.68 -4.89 4.50
C THR A 220 -8.11 -6.01 5.47
N LYS A 221 -9.42 -6.15 5.70
CA LYS A 221 -10.02 -7.11 6.65
C LYS A 221 -9.65 -6.87 8.12
N SER A 222 -9.61 -5.60 8.54
CA SER A 222 -9.28 -5.17 9.92
C SER A 222 -7.93 -5.69 10.45
N ARG A 223 -7.01 -6.03 9.54
CA ARG A 223 -5.69 -6.57 9.86
C ARG A 223 -4.78 -5.51 10.45
N ALA A 224 -3.76 -5.94 11.19
CA ALA A 224 -2.74 -5.04 11.71
C ALA A 224 -1.62 -4.81 10.68
N LEU A 225 -1.16 -3.56 10.59
CA LEU A 225 0.05 -3.15 9.89
C LEU A 225 1.23 -3.27 10.86
N ILE A 226 2.33 -3.92 10.47
CA ILE A 226 3.52 -4.01 11.33
C ILE A 226 4.87 -3.75 10.62
N TYR A 227 5.90 -3.52 11.43
CA TYR A 227 7.31 -3.61 11.08
C TYR A 227 7.96 -4.73 11.91
N CYS A 228 8.20 -5.90 11.30
CA CYS A 228 8.77 -7.03 12.04
C CYS A 228 10.25 -6.80 12.41
N LEU A 229 10.73 -7.57 13.39
CA LEU A 229 12.07 -7.42 14.00
C LEU A 229 13.24 -7.57 13.02
N GLU A 230 13.03 -8.19 11.85
CA GLU A 230 13.98 -8.27 10.73
C GLU A 230 14.31 -6.91 10.07
N HIS A 231 13.64 -5.83 10.48
CA HIS A 231 13.80 -4.50 9.89
C HIS A 231 13.98 -3.43 10.98
N GLU A 232 15.21 -2.93 11.10
CA GLU A 232 15.60 -1.78 11.93
C GLU A 232 14.79 -0.53 11.55
N ILE A 233 14.27 0.18 12.55
CA ILE A 233 13.58 1.47 12.36
C ILE A 233 14.62 2.56 12.10
N ASP A 234 14.41 3.39 11.08
CA ASP A 234 15.23 4.59 10.88
C ASP A 234 14.72 5.70 11.83
N PRO A 235 15.53 6.20 12.79
CA PRO A 235 15.08 7.20 13.77
C PRO A 235 14.68 8.55 13.17
N LEU A 236 15.02 8.82 11.91
CA LEU A 236 14.60 10.04 11.19
C LEU A 236 13.28 9.85 10.44
N LEU A 237 12.87 8.61 10.17
CA LEU A 237 11.65 8.28 9.42
C LEU A 237 10.55 7.64 10.29
N ALA A 238 10.86 7.27 11.53
CA ALA A 238 10.01 6.47 12.44
C ALA A 238 9.47 5.15 11.82
N THR A 239 10.07 4.70 10.72
CA THR A 239 9.73 3.48 10.00
C THR A 239 11.01 2.83 9.49
N PRO A 240 11.02 1.52 9.13
CA PRO A 240 12.19 0.94 8.50
C PRO A 240 12.39 1.54 7.11
N SER A 241 13.64 1.70 6.69
CA SER A 241 13.95 2.20 5.33
C SER A 241 13.22 1.38 4.26
N ARG A 242 12.61 2.07 3.29
CA ARG A 242 11.81 1.44 2.23
C ARG A 242 12.32 1.88 0.85
N PRO A 243 13.07 1.04 0.12
CA PRO A 243 13.47 1.33 -1.26
C PRO A 243 12.26 1.17 -2.19
N VAL A 244 11.32 2.14 -2.19
CA VAL A 244 10.16 2.17 -3.09
C VAL A 244 10.60 2.74 -4.42
N ILE A 245 10.93 1.87 -5.37
CA ILE A 245 11.36 2.29 -6.71
C ILE A 245 10.11 2.61 -7.55
N ALA A 246 9.48 3.75 -7.24
CA ALA A 246 8.60 4.43 -8.17
C ALA A 246 9.47 5.10 -9.26
N ARG A 247 9.21 4.81 -10.53
CA ARG A 247 10.04 5.26 -11.67
C ARG A 247 10.13 6.80 -11.86
N ASN A 248 9.32 7.57 -11.13
CA ASN A 248 8.95 8.93 -11.46
C ASN A 248 9.77 10.04 -10.74
N VAL A 249 10.29 9.80 -9.53
CA VAL A 249 10.87 10.87 -8.68
C VAL A 249 12.20 11.43 -9.21
N LEU A 250 13.13 10.57 -9.64
CA LEU A 250 14.52 11.00 -9.87
C LEU A 250 14.84 11.51 -11.30
N ASN A 251 14.15 11.02 -12.33
CA ASN A 251 14.58 11.28 -13.71
C ASN A 251 14.05 12.62 -14.26
N ARG A 252 12.77 12.96 -14.07
CA ARG A 252 12.20 14.19 -14.66
C ARG A 252 12.84 15.46 -14.13
N MET A 253 13.15 15.56 -12.83
CA MET A 253 13.86 16.73 -12.29
C MET A 253 15.33 16.77 -12.73
N ARG A 254 16.07 15.66 -12.66
CA ARG A 254 17.49 15.64 -13.09
C ARG A 254 17.64 15.97 -14.57
N GLU A 255 16.80 15.41 -15.43
CA GLU A 255 16.80 15.73 -16.86
C GLU A 255 16.43 17.18 -17.15
N GLN A 256 15.48 17.78 -16.43
CA GLN A 256 15.15 19.20 -16.61
C GLN A 256 16.26 20.14 -16.10
N ILE A 257 16.91 19.81 -14.98
CA ILE A 257 18.04 20.58 -14.44
C ILE A 257 19.25 20.47 -15.37
N GLN A 258 19.59 19.26 -15.84
CA GLN A 258 20.68 19.06 -16.80
C GLN A 258 20.41 19.79 -18.12
N ARG A 259 19.21 19.68 -18.70
CA ARG A 259 18.84 20.43 -19.92
C ARG A 259 18.95 21.95 -19.70
N LYS A 260 18.46 22.49 -18.57
CA LYS A 260 18.61 23.92 -18.25
C LYS A 260 20.07 24.35 -18.06
N SER A 261 20.92 23.50 -17.48
CA SER A 261 22.36 23.77 -17.33
C SER A 261 23.16 23.68 -18.64
N GLN A 262 22.62 23.00 -19.66
CA GLN A 262 23.24 22.85 -20.98
C GLN A 262 22.79 23.90 -22.01
N THR A 263 21.67 24.60 -21.77
CA THR A 263 21.15 25.65 -22.66
C THR A 263 21.45 27.07 -22.18
N TYR A 264 22.08 27.25 -21.02
CA TYR A 264 22.46 28.57 -20.51
C TYR A 264 23.88 28.95 -20.97
N ASP A 265 23.96 29.63 -22.11
CA ASP A 265 25.17 30.34 -22.55
C ASP A 265 25.13 31.79 -22.01
N PRO A 266 25.99 32.16 -21.04
CA PRO A 266 26.02 33.51 -20.48
C PRO A 266 26.63 34.57 -21.42
N SER A 267 27.11 34.19 -22.62
CA SER A 267 27.78 35.10 -23.56
C SER A 267 26.85 35.72 -24.62
N LEU A 268 25.63 35.22 -24.79
CA LEU A 268 24.69 35.69 -25.80
C LEU A 268 23.87 36.92 -25.35
N PRO A 269 24.03 38.10 -25.98
CA PRO A 269 23.32 39.31 -25.57
C PRO A 269 21.85 39.28 -25.99
N VAL A 270 20.98 39.70 -25.07
CA VAL A 270 19.56 39.98 -25.37
C VAL A 270 19.46 41.24 -26.22
N PHE A 271 19.31 41.10 -27.54
CA PHE A 271 18.55 42.00 -28.45
C PHE A 271 18.74 41.58 -29.91
N ILE A 272 17.63 41.39 -30.65
CA ILE A 272 17.29 42.12 -31.89
C ILE A 272 15.92 41.63 -32.42
N LEU A 273 15.20 42.55 -33.08
CA LEU A 273 13.84 42.39 -33.59
C LEU A 273 13.80 42.41 -35.13
N LEU A 274 12.62 42.10 -35.67
CA LEU A 274 12.02 42.60 -36.93
C LEU A 274 12.34 41.94 -38.29
N ARG A 275 11.25 41.88 -39.08
CA ARG A 275 11.15 41.84 -40.56
C ARG A 275 11.56 40.56 -41.30
N LEU A 276 10.54 39.75 -41.59
CA LEU A 276 10.33 39.24 -42.95
C LEU A 276 9.74 40.37 -43.82
N GLY A 277 9.99 40.32 -45.13
CA GLY A 277 9.48 41.29 -46.09
C GLY A 277 9.65 40.82 -47.54
N PHE A 278 8.64 40.12 -48.04
CA PHE A 278 8.29 39.90 -49.44
C PHE A 278 6.75 39.88 -49.52
#